data_AF-A0A2V2S647-F1
#
_entry.id   AF-A0A2V2S647-F1
#
_cell.length_a   1.000
_cell.length_b   1.000
_cell.length_c   1.000
_cell.angle_alpha   90.00
_cell.angle_beta   90.00
_cell.angle_gamma   90.00
#
_symmetry.space_group_name_H-M   'P 1'
#
loop_
_entity.id
_entity.type
_entity.pdbx_description
1 polymer ?
#
loop_
_entity_poly.entity_id
_entity_poly.type
_entity_poly.pdbx_seq_one_letter_code
_entity_poly.pdbx_strand_id
1 'polypeptide(L)'
;MKMVFFSSDRVEVEMLSKELNQAGIPCEVRSGVTLEDGTPSVPEAELWVQHDHDRRNAYMFCVEREIGFAKRGQVTTLDDLDEQEIAA
;
A
#
# COMPACT_ATOMS: atom_id res chain seq x y z
N MET A 1 -7.96 6.61 -16.47
CA MET A 1 -7.28 5.58 -15.65
C MET A 1 -5.86 6.02 -15.39
N LYS A 2 -5.47 6.08 -14.13
CA LYS A 2 -4.12 6.50 -13.74
C LYS A 2 -3.61 5.67 -12.56
N MET A 3 -2.35 5.24 -12.66
CA MET A 3 -1.66 4.56 -11.57
C MET A 3 -1.39 5.54 -10.42
N VAL A 4 -1.71 5.13 -9.21
CA VAL A 4 -1.54 5.95 -7.99
C VAL A 4 -0.58 5.31 -6.97
N PHE A 5 -0.41 4.00 -7.03
CA PHE A 5 0.45 3.25 -6.11
C PHE A 5 0.96 1.98 -6.80
N PHE A 6 2.13 1.52 -6.42
CA PHE A 6 2.66 0.20 -6.80
C PHE A 6 3.52 -0.34 -5.66
N SER A 7 3.57 -1.66 -5.53
CA SER A 7 4.42 -2.33 -4.52
C SER A 7 4.78 -3.73 -4.97
N SER A 8 5.95 -4.21 -4.56
CA SER A 8 6.32 -5.62 -4.69
C SER A 8 5.47 -6.52 -3.77
N ASP A 9 4.89 -5.95 -2.70
CA ASP A 9 3.95 -6.65 -1.85
C ASP A 9 2.53 -6.52 -2.41
N ARG A 10 2.06 -7.59 -3.06
CA ARG A 10 0.71 -7.66 -3.60
C ARG A 10 -0.37 -7.51 -2.53
N VAL A 11 -0.13 -7.99 -1.31
CA VAL A 11 -1.11 -7.93 -0.22
C VAL A 11 -1.35 -6.46 0.17
N GLU A 12 -0.29 -5.65 0.21
CA GLU A 12 -0.40 -4.20 0.46
C GLU A 12 -1.30 -3.52 -0.58
N VAL A 13 -1.10 -3.85 -1.87
CA VAL A 13 -1.86 -3.27 -2.98
C VAL A 13 -3.33 -3.70 -2.95
N GLU A 14 -3.60 -4.97 -2.64
CA GLU A 14 -4.96 -5.50 -2.51
C GLU A 14 -5.70 -4.91 -1.30
N MET A 15 -5.01 -4.73 -0.17
CA MET A 15 -5.57 -4.06 1.01
C MET A 15 -5.92 -2.61 0.70
N LEU A 16 -5.01 -1.85 0.10
CA LEU A 16 -5.27 -0.47 -0.28
C LEU A 16 -6.43 -0.35 -1.28
N SER A 17 -6.51 -1.27 -2.25
CA SER A 17 -7.65 -1.34 -3.18
C SER A 17 -8.98 -1.51 -2.44
N LYS A 18 -9.05 -2.43 -1.48
CA LYS A 18 -10.26 -2.66 -0.68
C LYS A 18 -10.65 -1.41 0.10
N GLU A 19 -9.68 -0.74 0.71
CA GLU A 19 -9.92 0.46 1.51
C GLU A 19 -10.39 1.65 0.65
N LEU A 20 -9.81 1.85 -0.54
CA LEU A 20 -10.27 2.87 -1.48
C LEU A 20 -11.69 2.59 -1.98
N ASN A 21 -12.00 1.35 -2.32
CA ASN A 21 -13.35 0.97 -2.72
C ASN A 21 -14.36 1.21 -1.59
N GLN A 22 -14.00 0.93 -0.33
CA GLN A 22 -14.83 1.26 0.84
C GLN A 22 -15.03 2.77 1.03
N ALA A 23 -14.05 3.58 0.65
CA ALA A 23 -14.14 5.04 0.65
C ALA A 23 -14.87 5.62 -0.58
N GLY A 24 -15.42 4.76 -1.44
CA GLY A 24 -16.16 5.18 -2.64
C GLY A 24 -15.25 5.62 -3.79
N ILE A 25 -13.98 5.21 -3.79
CA ILE A 25 -13.00 5.51 -4.85
C ILE A 25 -12.80 4.24 -5.71
N PRO A 26 -13.38 4.17 -6.91
CA PRO A 26 -13.25 2.99 -7.77
C PRO A 26 -11.80 2.80 -8.25
N CYS A 27 -11.24 1.64 -7.97
CA CYS A 27 -9.88 1.29 -8.36
C CYS A 27 -9.76 -0.18 -8.82
N GLU A 28 -8.66 -0.48 -9.50
CA GLU A 28 -8.30 -1.78 -10.06
C GLU A 28 -6.86 -2.12 -9.64
N VAL A 29 -6.63 -3.38 -9.29
CA VAL A 29 -5.27 -3.91 -9.08
C VAL A 29 -4.83 -4.61 -10.36
N ARG A 30 -3.67 -4.24 -10.87
CA ARG A 30 -3.02 -4.91 -11.99
C ARG A 30 -1.78 -5.62 -11.50
N SER A 31 -1.66 -6.89 -11.87
CA SER A 31 -0.40 -7.62 -11.70
C SER A 31 0.44 -7.36 -12.95
N GLY A 32 1.69 -6.93 -12.79
CA GLY A 32 2.57 -6.81 -13.94
C GLY A 32 2.73 -8.15 -14.67
N VAL A 33 3.02 -8.06 -15.96
CA VAL A 33 3.09 -9.21 -16.86
C VAL A 33 4.42 -9.93 -16.67
N THR A 34 4.40 -11.26 -16.58
CA THR A 34 5.60 -12.08 -16.77
C THR A 34 6.20 -11.76 -18.13
N LEU A 35 7.51 -11.51 -18.21
CA LEU A 35 8.17 -11.27 -19.49
C LEU A 35 8.00 -12.51 -20.39
N GLU A 36 7.82 -12.29 -21.69
CA GLU A 36 7.61 -13.36 -22.68
C GLU A 36 8.75 -14.39 -22.73
N ASP A 37 9.93 -14.03 -22.20
CA ASP A 37 11.12 -14.88 -22.09
C ASP A 37 11.12 -15.79 -20.85
N GLY A 38 10.04 -15.78 -20.05
CA GLY A 38 9.92 -16.60 -18.85
C GLY A 38 10.82 -16.16 -17.69
N THR A 39 11.46 -14.99 -17.80
CA THR A 39 12.19 -14.43 -16.66
C THR A 39 11.21 -13.94 -15.59
N PRO A 40 11.50 -14.18 -14.29
CA PRO A 40 10.74 -13.59 -13.21
C PRO A 40 11.03 -12.09 -13.17
N SER A 41 10.30 -11.32 -13.97
CA SER A 41 9.93 -9.97 -13.58
C SER A 41 9.21 -10.12 -12.24
N VAL A 42 9.68 -9.46 -11.18
CA VAL A 42 8.87 -9.28 -9.97
C VAL A 42 7.89 -8.19 -10.38
N PRO A 43 6.70 -8.53 -10.90
CA PRO A 43 5.87 -7.53 -11.50
C PRO A 43 5.23 -6.82 -10.33
N GLU A 44 5.69 -5.62 -10.03
CA GLU A 44 5.12 -4.81 -8.96
C GLU A 44 3.60 -4.78 -9.18
N ALA A 45 2.85 -5.09 -8.13
CA ALA A 45 1.42 -4.97 -8.18
C ALA A 45 1.11 -3.48 -8.24
N GLU A 46 0.28 -3.08 -9.21
CA GLU A 46 -0.04 -1.69 -9.47
C GLU A 46 -1.50 -1.42 -9.10
N LEU A 47 -1.74 -0.24 -8.56
CA LEU A 47 -3.07 0.24 -8.23
C LEU A 47 -3.46 1.39 -9.16
N TRP A 48 -4.58 1.20 -9.84
CA TRP A 48 -5.08 2.12 -10.85
C TRP A 48 -6.43 2.66 -10.42
N VAL A 49 -6.56 3.99 -10.39
CA VAL A 49 -7.87 4.64 -10.19
C VAL A 49 -8.58 4.75 -11.53
N GLN A 50 -9.87 4.39 -11.54
CA GLN A 50 -10.65 4.36 -12.77
C GLN A 50 -10.86 5.76 -13.35
N HIS A 51 -11.24 6.72 -12.49
CA HIS A 51 -11.57 8.08 -12.88
C HIS A 51 -10.54 9.12 -12.43
N ASP A 52 -10.21 10.03 -13.33
CA ASP A 52 -9.19 11.06 -13.08
C ASP A 52 -9.62 12.09 -12.02
N HIS A 53 -10.93 12.26 -11.79
CA HIS A 53 -11.43 13.15 -10.73
C HIS A 53 -11.18 12.58 -9.33
N ASP A 54 -11.18 11.26 -9.19
CA ASP A 54 -10.92 10.57 -7.91
C ASP A 54 -9.44 10.48 -7.59
N ARG A 55 -8.56 10.78 -8.56
CA ARG A 55 -7.11 10.72 -8.39
C ARG A 55 -6.61 11.54 -7.21
N ARG A 56 -7.13 12.77 -7.05
CA ARG A 56 -6.72 13.63 -5.93
C ARG A 56 -7.12 13.00 -4.59
N ASN A 57 -8.33 12.48 -4.50
CA ASN A 57 -8.85 11.84 -3.29
C ASN A 57 -8.06 10.57 -2.97
N ALA A 58 -7.71 9.77 -3.98
CA ALA A 58 -6.86 8.59 -3.83
C ALA A 58 -5.47 8.94 -3.30
N TYR A 59 -4.82 9.99 -3.81
CA TYR A 59 -3.53 10.42 -3.27
C TYR A 59 -3.64 10.91 -1.83
N MET A 60 -4.67 11.70 -1.50
CA MET A 60 -4.90 12.14 -0.13
C MET A 60 -5.14 10.97 0.82
N PHE A 61 -5.90 9.96 0.37
CA PHE A 61 -6.16 8.74 1.11
C PHE A 61 -4.87 7.98 1.45
N CYS A 62 -3.94 7.87 0.49
CA CYS A 62 -2.63 7.26 0.72
C CYS A 62 -1.78 8.08 1.71
N VAL A 63 -1.80 9.42 1.61
CA VAL A 63 -1.10 10.31 2.54
C VAL A 63 -1.62 10.15 3.97
N GLU A 64 -2.94 10.18 4.15
CA GLU A 64 -3.60 10.07 5.46
C GLU A 64 -3.33 8.72 6.15
N ARG A 65 -3.01 7.69 5.37
CA ARG A 65 -2.66 6.34 5.86
C ARG A 65 -1.16 6.06 5.89
N GLU A 66 -0.34 7.05 5.58
CA GLU A 66 1.12 6.93 5.53
C GLU A 66 1.60 5.84 4.54
N ILE A 67 0.84 5.61 3.46
CA ILE A 67 1.15 4.60 2.45
C ILE A 67 2.05 5.21 1.36
N GLY A 68 3.15 4.54 1.03
CA GLY A 68 4.07 4.94 -0.04
C GLY A 68 5.05 6.08 0.30
N PHE A 69 4.87 6.77 1.42
CA PHE A 69 5.86 7.72 1.94
C PHE A 69 6.81 6.95 2.83
N ALA A 70 7.85 6.36 2.22
CA ALA A 70 8.98 5.68 2.87
C ALA A 70 8.73 5.48 4.37
N LYS A 71 7.93 4.46 4.72
CA LYS A 71 7.53 4.16 6.09
C LYS A 71 8.84 3.97 6.84
N ARG A 72 9.38 5.05 7.40
CA ARG A 72 10.61 5.01 8.18
C ARG A 72 10.21 4.09 9.30
N GLY A 73 10.71 2.86 9.26
CA GLY A 73 10.32 1.85 10.21
C GLY A 73 10.29 2.53 11.57
N GLN A 74 9.14 2.49 12.23
CA GLN A 74 9.16 2.63 13.67
C GLN A 74 10.05 1.48 14.10
N VAL A 75 11.35 1.79 14.24
CA VAL A 75 12.24 1.00 15.03
C VAL A 75 11.62 1.13 16.41
N THR A 76 10.73 0.21 16.75
CA THR A 76 10.51 -0.18 18.13
C THR A 76 11.86 -0.70 18.57
N THR A 77 12.73 0.22 18.98
CA THR A 77 13.86 -0.13 19.83
C THR A 77 13.25 -0.94 20.96
N LEU A 78 13.78 -2.14 21.19
CA LEU A 78 13.37 -3.07 22.24
C LEU A 78 13.57 -2.51 23.67
N ASP A 79 13.74 -1.19 23.82
CA ASP A 79 13.93 -0.47 25.08
C ASP A 79 12.60 -0.08 25.78
N ASP A 80 11.43 -0.27 25.15
CA ASP A 80 10.12 0.01 25.77
C ASP A 80 9.50 -1.22 26.49
N LEU A 81 10.31 -2.26 26.79
CA LEU A 81 9.89 -3.43 27.57
C LEU A 81 10.53 -3.45 28.96
N ASP A 82 10.41 -2.36 29.72
CA ASP A 82 10.68 -2.39 31.16
C ASP A 82 9.69 -1.47 31.85
N GLU A 83 8.49 -1.99 32.18
CA GLU A 83 7.63 -1.47 33.26
C GLU A 83 6.31 -2.27 33.36
N GLN A 84 6.36 -3.62 33.52
CA GLN A 84 5.25 -4.33 34.18
C GLN A 84 5.72 -5.52 35.03
N GLU A 85 5.32 -5.45 36.31
CA GLU A 85 5.43 -6.44 37.41
C GLU A 85 6.85 -6.68 37.96
N ILE A 86 7.11 -6.46 39.25
CA ILE A 86 6.34 -6.98 40.39
C ILE A 86 6.16 -5.91 41.48
N ALA A 87 4.89 -5.59 41.76
CA ALA A 87 4.44 -4.96 42.98
C ALA A 87 4.27 -6.01 44.09
N ALA A 88 4.51 -5.58 45.33
CA ALA A 88 4.22 -6.20 46.63
C ALA A 88 5.19 -7.26 47.17
#